data_AF-A0A7V1SLF9-F1
#
_entry.id   AF-A0A7V1SLF9-F1
#
_cell.length_a   1.000
_cell.length_b   1.000
_cell.length_c   1.000
_cell.angle_alpha   90.00
_cell.angle_beta   90.00
_cell.angle_gamma   90.00
#
_symmetry.space_group_name_H-M   'P 1'
#
loop_
_entity.id
_entity.type
_entity.pdbx_description
1 polymer ?
#
loop_
_entity_poly.entity_id
_entity_poly.type
_entity_poly.pdbx_seq_one_letter_code
_entity_poly.pdbx_strand_id
1 'polypeptide(L)'
;MGNEPWTQGKTELLRMAAGRIQFDSPMRRRTTFRVGGNAEALYEVPDLEDLRRILPFLVREEIPYLVVGRGSNLLVRDGGIRGVVILLSGDLDRIEWRQPDGTDILAGAGLSIVDLLI
;
A
#
# COMPACT_ATOMS: atom_id res chain seq x y z
N MET A 1 17.66 -15.27 -14.13
CA MET A 1 17.06 -15.70 -12.85
C MET A 1 17.86 -15.05 -11.75
N GLY A 2 17.58 -13.77 -11.46
CA GLY A 2 18.30 -13.00 -10.44
C GLY A 2 17.75 -13.34 -9.06
N ASN A 3 18.64 -13.48 -8.08
CA ASN A 3 18.27 -13.66 -6.67
C ASN A 3 17.18 -12.65 -6.27
N GLU A 4 15.99 -13.13 -5.90
CA GLU A 4 14.97 -12.30 -5.25
C GLU A 4 15.55 -11.84 -3.90
N PRO A 5 15.82 -10.53 -3.70
CA PRO A 5 16.66 -10.04 -2.59
C PRO A 5 16.14 -10.38 -1.18
N TRP A 6 14.88 -10.82 -1.07
CA TRP A 6 14.17 -11.02 0.19
C TRP A 6 13.41 -12.35 0.24
N THR A 7 13.87 -13.38 -0.49
CA THR A 7 13.24 -14.74 -0.51
C THR A 7 12.97 -15.29 0.90
N GLN A 8 13.85 -14.99 1.85
CA GLN A 8 13.75 -15.44 3.24
C GLN A 8 12.60 -14.73 4.02
N GLY A 9 12.32 -13.47 3.69
CA GLY A 9 11.20 -12.70 4.26
C GLY A 9 9.85 -12.97 3.59
N LYS A 10 9.82 -13.59 2.40
CA LYS A 10 8.61 -13.83 1.60
C LYS A 10 7.56 -14.69 2.30
N THR A 11 7.98 -15.76 2.96
CA THR A 11 7.07 -16.67 3.69
C THR A 11 6.43 -15.98 4.89
N GLU A 12 7.20 -15.20 5.63
CA GLU A 12 6.69 -14.47 6.79
C GLU A 12 5.78 -13.32 6.34
N LEU A 13 6.16 -12.59 5.30
CA LEU A 13 5.32 -11.56 4.68
C LEU A 13 3.97 -12.13 4.22
N LEU A 14 3.94 -13.31 3.62
CA LEU A 14 2.71 -14.01 3.24
C LEU A 14 1.81 -14.33 4.43
N ARG A 15 2.40 -14.77 5.55
CA ARG A 15 1.67 -15.04 6.79
C ARG A 15 1.10 -13.77 7.40
N MET A 16 1.94 -12.73 7.51
CA MET A 16 1.55 -11.44 8.08
C MET A 16 0.47 -10.74 7.25
N ALA A 17 0.55 -10.80 5.93
CA ALA A 17 -0.43 -10.19 5.03
C ALA A 17 -1.74 -10.97 4.90
N ALA A 18 -1.86 -12.14 5.56
CA ALA A 18 -3.06 -12.99 5.55
C ALA A 18 -3.68 -13.20 4.15
N GLY A 19 -2.83 -13.38 3.12
CA GLY A 19 -3.26 -13.59 1.73
C GLY A 19 -3.67 -12.32 0.96
N ARG A 20 -3.55 -11.12 1.53
CA ARG A 20 -3.86 -9.83 0.87
C ARG A 20 -2.67 -9.22 0.12
N ILE A 21 -1.61 -10.00 -0.09
CA ILE A 21 -0.44 -9.61 -0.86
C ILE A 21 -0.43 -10.31 -2.22
N GLN A 22 -0.17 -9.55 -3.27
CA GLN A 22 -0.08 -10.02 -4.65
C GLN A 22 1.34 -9.82 -5.16
N PHE A 23 1.98 -10.88 -5.65
CA PHE A 23 3.29 -10.77 -6.29
C PHE A 23 3.13 -10.46 -7.78
N ASP A 24 4.16 -9.83 -8.36
CA ASP A 24 4.22 -9.47 -9.78
C ASP A 24 2.99 -8.66 -10.25
N SER A 25 2.60 -7.67 -9.44
CA SER A 25 1.34 -6.94 -9.64
C SER A 25 1.51 -5.75 -10.59
N PRO A 26 0.70 -5.61 -11.65
CA PRO A 26 0.89 -4.57 -12.66
C PRO A 26 0.50 -3.17 -12.16
N MET A 27 1.49 -2.28 -11.99
CA MET A 27 1.27 -0.92 -11.48
C MET A 27 0.50 -0.02 -12.43
N ARG A 28 0.51 -0.31 -13.74
CA ARG A 28 -0.38 0.35 -14.72
C ARG A 28 -1.88 0.26 -14.37
N ARG A 29 -2.29 -0.70 -13.53
CA ARG A 29 -3.68 -0.82 -13.05
C ARG A 29 -3.96 -0.01 -11.78
N ARG A 30 -2.92 0.54 -11.16
CA ARG A 30 -2.95 1.19 -9.83
C ARG A 30 -2.49 2.65 -9.85
N THR A 31 -2.19 3.22 -11.02
CA THR A 31 -1.80 4.61 -11.18
C THR A 31 -2.69 5.33 -12.20
N THR A 32 -2.86 6.65 -12.04
CA THR A 32 -3.69 7.45 -12.97
C THR A 32 -3.07 7.52 -14.37
N PHE A 33 -1.74 7.51 -14.47
CA PHE A 33 -1.04 7.51 -15.76
C PHE A 33 -1.20 6.20 -16.53
N ARG A 34 -1.59 5.11 -15.87
CA ARG A 34 -1.83 3.78 -16.48
C ARG A 34 -0.63 3.24 -17.28
N VAL A 35 0.57 3.57 -16.84
CA VAL A 35 1.85 3.09 -17.41
C VAL A 35 2.72 2.47 -16.31
N GLY A 36 3.80 1.82 -16.73
CA GLY A 36 4.79 1.22 -15.86
C GLY A 36 4.62 -0.28 -15.65
N GLY A 37 5.73 -0.90 -15.21
CA GLY A 37 5.85 -2.33 -15.00
C GLY A 37 5.19 -2.83 -13.72
N ASN A 38 5.63 -3.99 -13.27
CA ASN A 38 5.04 -4.66 -12.11
C ASN A 38 5.74 -4.26 -10.80
N ALA A 39 5.00 -4.22 -9.71
CA ALA A 39 5.59 -4.26 -8.37
C ALA A 39 5.97 -5.70 -8.04
N GLU A 40 7.13 -5.92 -7.43
CA GLU A 40 7.52 -7.26 -6.96
C GLU A 40 6.47 -7.82 -6.00
N ALA A 41 5.96 -6.99 -5.08
CA ALA A 41 4.79 -7.28 -4.27
C ALA A 41 3.89 -6.05 -4.08
N LEU A 42 2.58 -6.28 -4.02
CA LEU A 42 1.54 -5.29 -3.74
C LEU A 42 0.71 -5.79 -2.55
N TYR A 43 0.74 -5.06 -1.43
CA TYR A 43 -0.03 -5.38 -0.24
C TYR A 43 -1.14 -4.34 -0.04
N GLU A 44 -2.40 -4.77 -0.09
CA GLU A 44 -3.56 -3.94 0.29
C GLU A 44 -3.77 -4.08 1.81
N VAL A 45 -3.29 -3.08 2.56
CA VAL A 45 -3.39 -3.06 4.02
C VAL A 45 -4.80 -2.63 4.41
N PRO A 46 -5.51 -3.43 5.22
CA PRO A 46 -6.91 -3.17 5.54
C PRO A 46 -7.13 -2.27 6.75
N ASP A 47 -6.17 -2.20 7.66
CA ASP A 47 -6.29 -1.47 8.91
C ASP A 47 -4.92 -1.03 9.47
N LEU A 48 -4.99 -0.21 10.52
CA LEU A 48 -3.81 0.35 11.17
C LEU A 48 -2.98 -0.72 11.90
N GLU A 49 -3.60 -1.79 12.39
CA GLU A 49 -2.90 -2.83 13.14
C GLU A 49 -2.00 -3.64 12.22
N ASP A 50 -2.48 -3.99 11.02
CA ASP A 50 -1.68 -4.62 9.98
C ASP A 50 -0.55 -3.71 9.50
N LEU A 51 -0.80 -2.40 9.34
CA LEU A 51 0.25 -1.43 8.99
C LEU A 51 1.35 -1.38 10.05
N ARG A 52 0.98 -1.34 11.33
CA ARG A 52 1.90 -1.30 12.48
C ARG A 52 2.70 -2.60 12.64
N ARG A 53 2.17 -3.73 12.17
CA ARG A 53 2.88 -5.01 12.15
C ARG A 53 3.84 -5.10 10.97
N ILE A 54 3.42 -4.69 9.78
CA ILE A 54 4.19 -4.91 8.56
C ILE A 54 5.37 -3.94 8.40
N LEU A 55 5.20 -2.65 8.72
CA LEU A 55 6.26 -1.66 8.50
C LEU A 55 7.54 -1.97 9.30
N PRO A 56 7.48 -2.31 10.60
CA PRO A 56 8.68 -2.70 11.35
C PRO A 56 9.35 -3.96 10.79
N PHE A 57 8.56 -4.92 10.33
CA PHE A 57 9.09 -6.13 9.69
C PHE A 57 9.87 -5.78 8.42
N LEU A 58 9.28 -4.98 7.51
CA LEU A 58 9.95 -4.58 6.26
C LEU A 58 11.24 -3.79 6.53
N VAL A 59 11.24 -2.92 7.54
CA VAL A 59 12.44 -2.19 7.96
C VAL A 59 13.50 -3.13 8.51
N ARG A 60 13.13 -4.06 9.39
CA ARG A 60 14.07 -5.00 10.04
C ARG A 60 14.72 -5.95 9.03
N GLU A 61 13.94 -6.43 8.07
CA GLU A 61 14.42 -7.33 7.01
C GLU A 61 15.04 -6.60 5.82
N GLU A 62 15.21 -5.27 5.91
CA GLU A 62 15.77 -4.40 4.86
C GLU A 62 15.05 -4.53 3.51
N ILE A 63 13.75 -4.83 3.54
CA ILE A 63 12.91 -4.96 2.35
C ILE A 63 12.44 -3.56 1.93
N PRO A 64 12.81 -3.08 0.72
CA PRO A 64 12.33 -1.79 0.25
C PRO A 64 10.80 -1.77 0.18
N TYR A 65 10.19 -0.65 0.55
CA TYR A 65 8.75 -0.49 0.42
C TYR A 65 8.37 0.92 0.00
N LEU A 66 7.18 1.05 -0.58
CA LEU A 66 6.58 2.31 -0.99
C LEU A 66 5.12 2.33 -0.58
N VAL A 67 4.75 3.28 0.28
CA VAL A 67 3.34 3.52 0.61
C VAL A 67 2.73 4.40 -0.47
N VAL A 68 1.62 3.95 -1.06
CA VAL A 68 0.93 4.63 -2.15
C VAL A 68 -0.54 4.79 -1.77
N GLY A 69 -1.07 6.01 -1.94
CA GLY A 69 -2.51 6.26 -1.94
C GLY A 69 -3.12 5.83 -3.27
N ARG A 70 -3.83 6.73 -3.95
CA ARG A 70 -4.50 6.43 -5.24
C ARG A 70 -3.59 6.43 -6.48
N GLY A 71 -2.28 6.66 -6.31
CA GLY A 71 -1.32 6.65 -7.42
C GLY A 71 -1.50 7.78 -8.45
N SER A 72 -2.11 8.90 -8.07
CA SER A 72 -2.38 10.04 -8.97
C SER A 72 -1.13 10.84 -9.37
N ASN A 73 -0.07 10.73 -8.58
CA ASN A 73 1.21 11.40 -8.82
C ASN A 73 2.38 10.40 -8.86
N LEU A 74 2.15 9.18 -9.35
CA LEU A 74 3.16 8.14 -9.42
C LEU A 74 3.39 7.70 -10.88
N LEU A 75 4.56 8.01 -11.42
CA LEU A 75 5.03 7.53 -12.72
C LEU A 75 5.97 6.34 -12.52
N VAL A 76 5.49 5.14 -12.85
CA VAL A 76 6.25 3.90 -12.68
C VAL A 76 7.01 3.58 -13.97
N ARG A 77 8.30 3.25 -13.86
CA ARG A 77 9.12 2.82 -15.01
C ARG A 77 8.68 1.43 -15.48
N ASP A 78 8.97 1.06 -16.72
CA ASP A 78 8.65 -0.28 -17.26
C ASP A 78 9.37 -1.40 -16.50
N GLY A 79 10.51 -1.11 -15.88
CA GLY A 79 11.22 -2.02 -14.97
C GLY A 79 10.53 -2.26 -13.63
N GLY A 80 9.40 -1.60 -13.36
CA GLY A 80 8.58 -1.86 -12.18
C GLY A 80 9.06 -1.21 -10.88
N ILE A 81 8.60 -1.76 -9.76
CA ILE A 81 8.94 -1.33 -8.39
C ILE A 81 9.51 -2.53 -7.62
N ARG A 82 10.71 -2.37 -7.06
CA ARG A 82 11.34 -3.39 -6.20
C ARG A 82 10.77 -3.34 -4.78
N GLY A 83 10.63 -4.51 -4.16
CA GLY A 83 10.09 -4.66 -2.81
C GLY A 83 8.56 -4.57 -2.74
N VAL A 84 8.03 -4.00 -1.66
CA VAL A 84 6.59 -4.03 -1.36
C VAL A 84 5.94 -2.67 -1.59
N VAL A 85 4.98 -2.61 -2.51
CA VAL A 85 4.06 -1.48 -2.62
C VAL A 85 2.91 -1.70 -1.64
N ILE A 86 2.68 -0.74 -0.76
CA ILE A 86 1.62 -0.78 0.25
C ILE A 86 0.51 0.17 -0.16
N LEU A 87 -0.69 -0.36 -0.38
CA LEU A 87 -1.90 0.42 -0.60
C LEU A 87 -2.67 0.56 0.70
N LEU A 88 -3.06 1.79 1.04
CA LEU A 88 -3.89 2.08 2.20
C LEU A 88 -5.37 1.92 1.80
N SER A 89 -6.06 1.00 2.46
CA SER A 89 -7.46 0.65 2.16
C SER A 89 -8.24 0.32 3.43
N GLY A 90 -9.53 0.04 3.30
CA GLY A 90 -10.35 -0.43 4.41
C GLY A 90 -10.52 0.66 5.47
N ASP A 91 -10.18 0.39 6.73
CA ASP A 91 -10.32 1.43 7.77
C ASP A 91 -9.41 2.64 7.52
N LEU A 92 -8.37 2.48 6.71
CA LEU A 92 -7.46 3.56 6.32
C LEU A 92 -7.98 4.42 5.16
N ASP A 93 -9.13 4.09 4.56
CA ASP A 93 -9.78 4.88 3.51
C ASP A 93 -11.14 5.45 3.93
N ARG A 94 -11.42 5.49 5.24
CA ARG A 94 -12.68 5.99 5.81
C ARG A 94 -12.59 7.43 6.33
N ILE A 95 -13.78 8.01 6.52
CA ILE A 95 -13.99 9.28 7.21
C ILE A 95 -14.88 9.06 8.44
N GLU A 96 -14.52 9.67 9.56
CA GLU A 96 -15.29 9.63 10.81
C GLU A 96 -15.47 11.05 11.35
N TRP A 97 -16.72 11.42 11.67
CA TRP A 97 -17.01 12.66 12.39
C TRP A 97 -16.63 12.50 13.85
N ARG A 98 -15.75 13.37 14.36
CA ARG A 98 -15.33 13.33 15.77
C ARG A 98 -16.35 13.99 16.69
N GLN A 99 -17.13 14.93 16.15
CA GLN A 99 -18.11 15.70 16.90
C GLN A 99 -19.45 15.76 16.13
N PRO A 100 -20.60 15.84 16.82
CA PRO A 100 -21.91 15.93 16.19
C PRO A 100 -22.17 17.23 15.41
N ASP A 101 -21.38 18.29 15.68
CA ASP A 101 -21.53 19.61 15.08
C ASP A 101 -20.87 19.72 13.69
N GLY A 102 -20.12 18.70 13.26
CA GLY A 102 -19.57 18.61 11.92
C GLY A 102 -18.35 19.49 11.67
N THR A 103 -17.62 19.94 12.69
CA THR A 103 -16.42 20.77 12.46
C THR A 103 -15.13 19.96 12.34
N ASP A 104 -15.11 18.76 12.92
CA ASP A 104 -13.91 17.94 13.05
C ASP A 104 -14.12 16.54 12.46
N ILE A 105 -13.25 16.17 11.53
CA ILE A 105 -13.22 14.85 10.91
C ILE A 105 -11.87 14.16 11.12
N LEU A 106 -11.92 12.85 11.29
CA LEU A 106 -10.78 11.97 11.07
C LEU A 106 -10.89 11.42 9.66
N ALA A 107 -9.88 11.66 8.83
CA ALA A 107 -9.78 11.11 7.48
C ALA A 107 -8.62 10.14 7.39
N GLY A 108 -8.88 8.93 6.90
CA GLY A 108 -7.86 7.95 6.60
C GLY A 108 -6.96 8.39 5.44
N ALA A 109 -5.67 8.05 5.48
CA ALA A 109 -4.71 8.47 4.47
C ALA A 109 -4.90 7.81 3.08
N GLY A 110 -5.72 6.76 3.00
CA GLY A 110 -6.18 6.15 1.74
C GLY A 110 -7.43 6.79 1.14
N LEU A 111 -8.13 7.65 1.89
CA LEU A 111 -9.37 8.30 1.46
C LEU A 111 -9.12 9.17 0.22
N SER A 112 -10.08 9.20 -0.71
CA SER A 112 -10.02 10.14 -1.83
C SER A 112 -10.21 11.56 -1.31
N ILE A 113 -9.36 12.49 -1.76
CA ILE A 113 -9.55 13.91 -1.42
C ILE A 113 -10.89 14.47 -1.92
N VAL A 114 -11.48 13.88 -2.96
CA VAL A 114 -12.81 14.25 -3.45
C VAL A 114 -13.90 13.89 -2.44
N ASP A 115 -13.71 12.82 -1.66
CA ASP A 115 -14.64 12.39 -0.63
C ASP A 115 -14.57 13.30 0.63
N LEU A 116 -13.68 14.29 0.65
CA LEU A 116 -13.60 15.35 1.68
C LEU A 116 -14.37 16.63 1.28
N LEU A 117 -14.93 16.69 0.08
CA LEU A 117 -15.67 17.87 -0.41
C LEU A 117 -17.18 17.80 -0.10
N ILE A 118 -17.58 16.86 0.75
CA ILE A 118 -18.95 16.67 1.26
C ILE A 118 -19.31 17.69 2.34
#